data_AF-H0TJ04-F1
#
_entry.id   AF-H0TJ04-F1
#
_cell.length_a   1.000
_cell.length_b   1.000
_cell.length_c   1.000
_cell.angle_alpha   90.00
_cell.angle_beta   90.00
_cell.angle_gamma   90.00
#
_symmetry.space_group_name_H-M   'P 1'
#
loop_
_entity.id
_entity.type
_entity.pdbx_description
1 polymer ?
#
loop_
_entity_poly.entity_id
_entity_poly.type
_entity_poly.pdbx_seq_one_letter_code
_entity_poly.pdbx_strand_id
1 'polypeptide(L)'
;MAKTSRIQIDFKWPVGSAYKIENPDPLVSRLDPFAQMKEPSIVQVGSAQFERWPLENGSLHLRFARLADKPAAQFAEACRTFALGFGLLQTYAEDGASEPLSLWRDRAQTMRDSIDGLRRAKQHGALPDTGATITEASVQLMPDGRLAIRPRVLWDAMRLQLAQSITSGRDIGECKNCGEWFEIGGRGDHVRRVGSEFCSDTCRSKFNYREKRTAS
;
A
#
# COMPACT_ATOMS: atom_id res chain seq x y z
N MET A 1 7.10 8.45 -31.22
CA MET A 1 6.81 8.26 -29.78
C MET A 1 5.93 7.03 -29.64
N ALA A 2 6.44 5.92 -29.10
CA ALA A 2 5.64 4.72 -28.89
C ALA A 2 4.56 5.00 -27.83
N LYS A 3 3.29 4.66 -28.12
CA LYS A 3 2.26 4.53 -27.08
C LYS A 3 2.75 3.42 -26.15
N THR A 4 3.29 3.76 -24.99
CA THR A 4 3.59 2.78 -23.96
C THR A 4 2.26 2.13 -23.60
N SER A 5 2.06 0.90 -24.06
CA SER A 5 0.88 0.11 -23.76
C SER A 5 0.72 0.09 -22.24
N ARG A 6 -0.31 0.77 -21.73
CA ARG A 6 -0.66 0.66 -20.31
C ARG A 6 -1.02 -0.80 -20.10
N ILE A 7 -0.20 -1.50 -19.32
CA ILE A 7 -0.54 -2.82 -18.83
C ILE A 7 -1.91 -2.70 -18.16
N GLN A 8 -2.91 -3.38 -18.72
CA GLN A 8 -4.22 -3.45 -18.09
C GLN A 8 -4.07 -4.39 -16.90
N ILE A 9 -4.25 -3.85 -15.70
CA ILE A 9 -4.35 -4.65 -14.48
C ILE A 9 -5.84 -4.83 -14.20
N ASP A 10 -6.30 -6.06 -14.36
CA ASP A 10 -7.66 -6.45 -13.97
C ASP A 10 -7.57 -7.11 -12.58
N PHE A 11 -7.84 -6.31 -11.54
CA PHE A 11 -7.74 -6.75 -10.16
C PHE A 11 -8.91 -6.26 -9.34
N LYS A 12 -9.90 -7.13 -9.21
CA LYS A 12 -10.96 -7.04 -8.23
C LYS A 12 -10.54 -7.75 -6.95
N TRP A 13 -10.78 -7.11 -5.82
CA TRP A 13 -10.43 -7.65 -4.52
C TRP A 13 -11.62 -7.63 -3.58
N PRO A 14 -11.93 -8.76 -2.90
CA PRO A 14 -13.04 -8.81 -1.98
C PRO A 14 -12.65 -8.16 -0.64
N VAL A 15 -13.57 -7.38 -0.09
CA VAL A 15 -13.39 -6.65 1.16
C VAL A 15 -14.56 -6.98 2.08
N GLY A 16 -14.27 -7.60 3.23
CA GLY A 16 -15.22 -7.83 4.29
C GLY A 16 -15.84 -6.53 4.82
N SER A 17 -17.10 -6.60 5.23
CA SER A 17 -17.84 -5.45 5.77
C SER A 17 -17.33 -4.99 7.13
N ALA A 18 -16.71 -5.89 7.90
CA ALA A 18 -16.19 -5.62 9.23
C ALA A 18 -14.92 -6.43 9.51
N TYR A 19 -14.00 -5.80 10.25
CA TYR A 19 -12.80 -6.43 10.79
C TYR A 19 -12.66 -6.08 12.26
N LYS A 20 -12.10 -7.01 13.04
CA LYS A 20 -11.69 -6.81 14.43
C LYS A 20 -10.22 -7.16 14.61
N ILE A 21 -9.60 -6.63 15.66
CA ILE A 21 -8.32 -7.13 16.15
C ILE A 21 -8.63 -8.22 17.16
N GLU A 22 -8.17 -9.42 16.89
CA GLU A 22 -8.22 -10.54 17.82
C GLU A 22 -6.89 -10.65 18.54
N ASN A 23 -6.91 -10.44 19.85
CA ASN A 23 -5.74 -10.66 20.70
C ASN A 23 -5.74 -12.11 21.17
N PRO A 24 -4.56 -12.76 21.23
CA PRO A 24 -4.45 -14.11 21.77
C PRO A 24 -4.89 -14.17 23.23
N ASP A 25 -5.53 -15.26 23.61
CA ASP A 25 -5.86 -15.52 25.02
C ASP A 25 -4.55 -15.78 25.80
N PRO A 26 -4.19 -14.91 26.78
CA PRO A 26 -2.96 -15.06 27.54
C PRO A 26 -2.94 -16.33 28.41
N LEU A 27 -4.10 -16.91 28.74
CA LEU A 27 -4.21 -18.10 29.58
C LEU A 27 -3.90 -19.37 28.81
N VAL A 28 -4.33 -19.46 27.55
CA VAL A 28 -4.07 -20.64 26.69
C VAL A 28 -2.57 -20.83 26.47
N SER A 29 -1.81 -19.74 26.35
CA SER A 29 -0.35 -19.78 26.16
C SER A 29 0.42 -20.28 27.39
N ARG A 30 -0.19 -20.34 28.59
CA ARG A 30 0.48 -20.81 29.82
C ARG A 30 0.30 -22.30 30.09
N LEU A 31 -0.75 -22.90 29.54
CA LEU A 31 -1.11 -24.29 29.84
C LEU A 31 -0.40 -25.31 28.95
N ASP A 32 0.09 -24.89 27.78
CA ASP A 32 0.85 -25.72 26.86
C ASP A 32 2.15 -25.01 26.47
N PRO A 33 3.33 -25.44 26.99
CA PRO A 33 4.62 -24.83 26.67
C PRO A 33 5.06 -25.02 25.21
N PHE A 34 4.36 -25.87 24.45
CA PHE A 34 4.59 -26.07 23.01
C PHE A 34 3.54 -25.38 22.14
N ALA A 35 2.49 -24.80 22.73
CA ALA A 35 1.55 -23.99 21.97
C ALA A 35 2.28 -22.77 21.41
N GLN A 36 2.29 -22.65 20.09
CA GLN A 36 2.79 -21.44 19.44
C GLN A 36 1.98 -20.26 19.99
N MET A 37 2.68 -19.27 20.55
CA MET A 37 2.05 -18.03 20.98
C MET A 37 1.30 -17.45 19.78
N LYS A 38 -0.04 -17.52 19.84
CA LYS A 38 -0.86 -16.89 18.81
C LYS A 38 -0.55 -15.40 18.85
N GLU A 39 -0.27 -14.83 17.69
CA GLU A 39 -0.01 -13.40 17.58
C GLU A 39 -1.33 -12.64 17.38
N PRO A 40 -1.43 -11.37 17.82
CA PRO A 40 -2.57 -10.54 17.49
C PRO A 40 -2.81 -10.50 15.98
N SER A 41 -4.07 -10.68 15.57
CA SER A 41 -4.44 -10.85 14.17
C SER A 41 -5.60 -9.94 13.79
N ILE A 42 -5.64 -9.52 12.53
CA ILE A 42 -6.83 -8.87 11.94
C ILE A 42 -7.73 -9.99 11.46
N VAL A 43 -8.98 -10.00 11.92
CA VAL A 43 -9.95 -11.06 11.59
C VAL A 43 -11.19 -10.42 11.00
N GLN A 44 -11.64 -10.93 9.85
CA GLN A 44 -12.93 -10.57 9.29
C GLN A 44 -14.06 -11.09 10.18
N VAL A 45 -15.07 -10.25 10.39
CA VAL A 45 -16.26 -10.61 11.17
C VAL A 45 -17.47 -10.66 10.24
N GLY A 46 -18.05 -11.84 10.08
CA GLY A 46 -19.23 -12.06 9.25
C GLY A 46 -18.91 -12.30 7.78
N SER A 47 -19.93 -12.76 7.06
CA SER A 47 -19.82 -13.22 5.66
C SER A 47 -20.05 -12.14 4.60
N ALA A 48 -20.46 -10.92 5.01
CA ALA A 48 -20.74 -9.85 4.06
C ALA A 48 -19.43 -9.30 3.46
N GLN A 49 -19.37 -9.26 2.12
CA GLN A 49 -18.22 -8.79 1.36
C GLN A 49 -18.66 -7.89 0.19
N PHE A 50 -17.75 -7.02 -0.24
CA PHE A 50 -17.92 -6.15 -1.41
C PHE A 50 -16.68 -6.24 -2.30
N GLU A 51 -16.87 -6.22 -3.62
CA GLU A 51 -15.75 -6.10 -4.55
C GLU A 51 -15.25 -4.66 -4.62
N ARG A 52 -13.93 -4.48 -4.59
CA ARG A 52 -13.28 -3.19 -4.84
C ARG A 52 -12.22 -3.30 -5.92
N TRP A 53 -11.90 -2.17 -6.52
CA TRP A 53 -10.81 -1.98 -7.48
C TRP A 53 -9.68 -1.20 -6.81
N PRO A 54 -8.88 -1.83 -5.95
CA PRO A 54 -7.93 -1.12 -5.08
C PRO A 54 -6.90 -0.31 -5.87
N LEU A 55 -6.59 -0.70 -7.11
CA LEU A 55 -5.59 -0.05 -7.95
C LEU A 55 -6.06 1.23 -8.63
N GLU A 56 -7.38 1.49 -8.68
CA GLU A 56 -7.90 2.78 -9.19
C GLU A 56 -7.48 3.94 -8.27
N ASN A 57 -7.22 3.65 -7.00
CA ASN A 57 -6.62 4.59 -6.06
C ASN A 57 -5.11 4.61 -6.26
N GLY A 58 -4.62 5.47 -7.16
CA GLY A 58 -3.23 5.52 -7.66
C GLY A 58 -2.09 5.68 -6.64
N SER A 59 -2.35 5.65 -5.33
CA SER A 59 -1.36 5.80 -4.26
C SER A 59 -1.52 4.79 -3.12
N LEU A 60 -2.17 3.65 -3.39
CA LEU A 60 -2.43 2.62 -2.37
C LEU A 60 -1.13 2.08 -1.76
N HIS A 61 -0.12 1.80 -2.57
CA HIS A 61 1.20 1.36 -2.11
C HIS A 61 1.85 2.38 -1.13
N LEU A 62 1.73 3.68 -1.40
CA LEU A 62 2.21 4.74 -0.49
C LEU A 62 1.42 4.75 0.82
N ARG A 63 0.09 4.59 0.75
CA ARG A 63 -0.78 4.53 1.94
C ARG A 63 -0.43 3.34 2.81
N PHE A 64 -0.13 2.19 2.21
CA PHE A 64 0.25 0.97 2.92
C PHE A 64 1.63 1.10 3.57
N ALA A 65 2.61 1.65 2.85
CA ALA A 65 3.98 1.85 3.36
C ALA A 65 4.02 2.68 4.66
N ARG A 66 3.09 3.63 4.83
CA ARG A 66 2.97 4.45 6.04
C ARG A 66 2.52 3.69 7.28
N LEU A 67 2.00 2.47 7.14
CA LEU A 67 1.71 1.64 8.29
C LEU A 67 3.00 1.32 9.05
N ALA A 68 4.15 1.24 8.37
CA ALA A 68 5.46 1.02 9.01
C ALA A 68 5.87 2.14 9.98
N ASP A 69 5.40 3.37 9.76
CA ASP A 69 5.69 4.53 10.63
C ASP A 69 4.80 4.60 11.87
N LYS A 70 3.76 3.75 11.95
CA LYS A 70 2.80 3.84 13.04
C LYS A 70 3.45 3.37 14.34
N PRO A 71 3.31 4.14 15.45
CA PRO A 71 3.71 3.68 16.76
C PRO A 71 3.07 2.33 17.07
N ALA A 72 3.76 1.47 17.82
CA ALA A 72 3.28 0.12 18.13
C ALA A 72 1.85 0.12 18.71
N ALA A 73 1.53 1.10 19.57
CA ALA A 73 0.20 1.28 20.17
C ALA A 73 -0.92 1.62 19.17
N GLN A 74 -0.59 2.17 18.00
CA GLN A 74 -1.55 2.59 16.96
C GLN A 74 -1.54 1.67 15.74
N PHE A 75 -0.53 0.79 15.63
CA PHE A 75 -0.32 -0.04 14.45
C PHE A 75 -1.50 -0.97 14.16
N ALA A 76 -2.04 -1.65 15.18
CA ALA A 76 -3.16 -2.58 15.03
C ALA A 76 -4.39 -1.89 14.45
N GLU A 77 -4.81 -0.77 15.02
CA GLU A 77 -5.98 -0.02 14.56
C GLU A 77 -5.76 0.60 13.17
N ALA A 78 -4.54 1.03 12.87
CA ALA A 78 -4.19 1.52 11.54
C ALA A 78 -4.32 0.41 10.48
N CYS A 79 -3.88 -0.82 10.79
CA CYS A 79 -4.04 -1.96 9.90
C CYS A 79 -5.51 -2.37 9.75
N ARG A 80 -6.28 -2.39 10.84
CA ARG A 80 -7.74 -2.61 10.78
C ARG A 80 -8.45 -1.59 9.89
N THR A 81 -8.11 -0.31 10.04
CA THR A 81 -8.65 0.77 9.22
C THR A 81 -8.27 0.58 7.75
N PHE A 82 -7.05 0.15 7.47
CA PHE A 82 -6.62 -0.19 6.11
C PHE A 82 -7.43 -1.38 5.56
N ALA A 83 -7.60 -2.45 6.33
CA ALA A 83 -8.38 -3.63 5.94
C ALA A 83 -9.85 -3.31 5.66
N LEU A 84 -10.48 -2.44 6.45
CA LEU A 84 -11.83 -1.92 6.18
C LEU A 84 -11.92 -1.19 4.83
N GLY A 85 -10.85 -0.52 4.41
CA GLY A 85 -10.79 0.21 3.14
C GLY A 85 -10.50 -0.68 1.94
N PHE A 86 -9.67 -1.71 2.10
CA PHE A 86 -9.03 -2.40 0.98
C PHE A 86 -9.00 -3.92 1.08
N GLY A 87 -9.39 -4.52 2.19
CA GLY A 87 -9.32 -5.96 2.42
C GLY A 87 -8.03 -6.41 3.11
N LEU A 88 -7.95 -7.71 3.37
CA LEU A 88 -6.74 -8.39 3.83
C LEU A 88 -5.67 -8.43 2.71
N LEU A 89 -4.41 -8.68 3.06
CA LEU A 89 -3.26 -8.55 2.14
C LEU A 89 -3.08 -9.76 1.22
N GLN A 90 -3.33 -10.95 1.75
CA GLN A 90 -3.03 -12.26 1.19
C GLN A 90 -4.25 -13.19 1.25
N THR A 91 -5.08 -13.07 2.28
CA THR A 91 -6.26 -13.90 2.49
C THR A 91 -7.49 -13.28 1.83
N TYR A 92 -8.32 -14.10 1.18
CA TYR A 92 -9.60 -13.66 0.65
C TYR A 92 -10.57 -13.30 1.79
N ALA A 93 -11.47 -12.36 1.53
CA ALA A 93 -12.46 -11.95 2.51
C ALA A 93 -13.56 -13.02 2.68
N GLU A 94 -13.46 -13.84 3.71
CA GLU A 94 -14.45 -14.83 4.12
C GLU A 94 -14.62 -14.82 5.65
N ASP A 95 -15.69 -15.45 6.15
CA ASP A 95 -15.95 -15.46 7.60
C ASP A 95 -14.82 -16.18 8.34
N GLY A 96 -14.22 -15.50 9.32
CA GLY A 96 -13.05 -16.01 10.04
C GLY A 96 -11.71 -15.85 9.31
N ALA A 97 -11.68 -15.29 8.09
CA ALA A 97 -10.44 -14.95 7.41
C ALA A 97 -9.55 -14.07 8.31
N SER A 98 -8.29 -14.44 8.47
CA SER A 98 -7.39 -13.77 9.40
C SER A 98 -5.97 -13.62 8.87
N GLU A 99 -5.30 -12.58 9.34
CA GLU A 99 -3.88 -12.33 9.08
C GLU A 99 -3.19 -11.81 10.35
N PRO A 100 -2.02 -12.34 10.70
CA PRO A 100 -1.27 -11.87 11.87
C PRO A 100 -0.73 -10.45 11.64
N LEU A 101 -0.71 -9.62 12.69
CA LEU A 101 -0.18 -8.25 12.61
C LEU A 101 1.33 -8.22 12.31
N SER A 102 2.08 -9.29 12.60
CA SER A 102 3.48 -9.42 12.22
C SER A 102 3.66 -9.44 10.70
N LEU A 103 2.83 -10.18 9.97
CA LEU A 103 2.79 -10.19 8.51
C LEU A 103 2.54 -8.78 7.98
N TRP A 104 1.54 -8.08 8.52
CA TRP A 104 1.24 -6.70 8.11
C TRP A 104 2.43 -5.76 8.32
N ARG A 105 3.13 -5.90 9.44
CA ARG A 105 4.30 -5.07 9.77
C ARG A 105 5.45 -5.34 8.81
N ASP A 106 5.76 -6.61 8.57
CA ASP A 106 6.79 -7.04 7.63
C ASP A 106 6.51 -6.51 6.22
N ARG A 107 5.27 -6.67 5.73
CA ARG A 107 4.88 -6.19 4.40
C ARG A 107 4.91 -4.66 4.30
N ALA A 108 4.44 -3.95 5.31
CA ALA A 108 4.49 -2.48 5.32
C ALA A 108 5.93 -1.97 5.30
N GLN A 109 6.81 -2.57 6.11
CA GLN A 109 8.23 -2.25 6.12
C GLN A 109 8.89 -2.56 4.78
N THR A 110 8.65 -3.75 4.22
CA THR A 110 9.15 -4.15 2.89
C THR A 110 8.73 -3.16 1.81
N MET A 111 7.47 -2.72 1.82
CA MET A 111 6.97 -1.72 0.86
C MET A 111 7.69 -0.37 1.04
N ARG A 112 7.87 0.06 2.30
CA ARG A 112 8.60 1.28 2.62
C ARG A 112 10.04 1.23 2.12
N ASP A 113 10.76 0.16 2.44
CA ASP A 113 12.15 -0.04 2.05
C ASP A 113 12.30 -0.11 0.52
N SER A 114 11.32 -0.70 -0.17
CA SER A 114 11.26 -0.72 -1.63
C SER A 114 11.12 0.69 -2.19
N ILE A 115 10.20 1.50 -1.66
CA ILE A 115 10.02 2.90 -2.08
C ILE A 115 11.29 3.70 -1.86
N ASP A 116 11.89 3.62 -0.67
CA ASP A 116 13.09 4.39 -0.34
C ASP A 116 14.31 3.92 -1.13
N GLY A 117 14.49 2.61 -1.31
CA GLY A 117 15.53 2.02 -2.15
C GLY A 117 15.43 2.52 -3.59
N LEU A 118 14.23 2.55 -4.16
CA LEU A 118 13.98 3.01 -5.53
C LEU A 118 14.20 4.53 -5.66
N ARG A 119 13.81 5.32 -4.66
CA ARG A 119 14.09 6.76 -4.62
C ARG A 119 15.58 7.04 -4.60
N ARG A 120 16.34 6.36 -3.73
CA ARG A 120 17.81 6.49 -3.66
C ARG A 120 18.46 6.05 -4.97
N ALA A 121 18.07 4.91 -5.52
CA ALA A 121 18.59 4.42 -6.79
C ALA A 121 18.37 5.43 -7.91
N LYS A 122 17.18 6.03 -8.00
CA LYS A 122 16.87 7.08 -8.98
C LYS A 122 17.72 8.34 -8.77
N GLN A 123 17.87 8.80 -7.53
CA GLN A 123 18.69 9.98 -7.18
C GLN A 123 20.17 9.80 -7.54
N HIS A 124 20.70 8.59 -7.41
CA HIS A 124 22.10 8.28 -7.70
C HIS A 124 22.32 7.74 -9.12
N GLY A 125 21.29 7.66 -9.97
CA GLY A 125 21.40 7.05 -11.30
C GLY A 125 21.79 5.56 -11.24
N ALA A 126 21.50 4.89 -10.14
CA ALA A 126 21.91 3.51 -9.84
C ALA A 126 20.77 2.49 -10.01
N LEU A 127 19.82 2.77 -10.92
CA LEU A 127 18.85 1.74 -11.30
C LEU A 127 19.58 0.63 -12.07
N PRO A 128 19.40 -0.65 -11.72
CA PRO A 128 20.12 -1.74 -12.38
C PRO A 128 19.75 -1.80 -13.86
N ASP A 129 20.77 -1.83 -14.73
CA ASP A 129 20.62 -1.96 -16.18
C ASP A 129 19.91 -3.26 -16.58
N THR A 130 20.03 -4.29 -15.73
CA THR A 130 19.41 -5.61 -15.92
C THR A 130 17.96 -5.69 -15.46
N GLY A 131 17.41 -4.60 -14.92
CA GLY A 131 16.07 -4.56 -14.33
C GLY A 131 16.03 -5.07 -12.88
N ALA A 132 14.87 -4.94 -12.24
CA ALA A 132 14.64 -5.41 -10.88
C ALA A 132 13.31 -6.16 -10.80
N THR A 133 13.31 -7.32 -10.13
CA THR A 133 12.07 -8.07 -9.89
C THR A 133 11.26 -7.38 -8.81
N ILE A 134 10.17 -6.72 -9.21
CA ILE A 134 9.28 -6.03 -8.27
C ILE A 134 8.23 -6.95 -7.68
N THR A 135 7.67 -7.90 -8.46
CA THR A 135 6.71 -8.90 -7.98
C THR A 135 6.59 -10.03 -9.00
N GLU A 136 6.11 -11.18 -8.54
CA GLU A 136 5.58 -12.23 -9.42
C GLU A 136 4.10 -11.94 -9.67
N ALA A 137 3.62 -12.19 -10.88
CA ALA A 137 2.22 -12.02 -11.23
C ALA A 137 1.81 -13.05 -12.28
N SER A 138 0.56 -13.53 -12.20
CA SER A 138 -0.02 -14.33 -13.27
C SER A 138 -0.38 -13.45 -14.47
N VAL A 139 -0.07 -13.95 -15.67
CA VAL A 139 -0.54 -13.38 -16.94
C VAL A 139 -1.71 -14.23 -17.43
N GLN A 140 -2.83 -13.59 -17.75
CA GLN A 140 -4.03 -14.23 -18.26
C GLN A 140 -4.27 -13.81 -19.71
N LEU A 141 -4.52 -14.78 -20.60
CA LEU A 141 -4.99 -14.54 -21.96
C LEU A 141 -6.50 -14.32 -21.94
N MET A 142 -6.94 -13.14 -22.39
CA MET A 142 -8.34 -12.74 -22.47
C MET A 142 -8.98 -13.27 -23.76
N PRO A 143 -10.31 -13.42 -23.83
CA PRO A 143 -11.01 -13.95 -25.02
C PRO A 143 -10.77 -13.15 -26.31
N ASP A 144 -10.43 -11.86 -26.20
CA ASP A 144 -10.12 -10.97 -27.30
C ASP A 144 -8.63 -10.99 -27.73
N GLY A 145 -7.86 -11.94 -27.21
CA GLY A 145 -6.44 -12.13 -27.50
C GLY A 145 -5.49 -11.19 -26.74
N ARG A 146 -6.01 -10.31 -25.87
CA ARG A 146 -5.16 -9.45 -25.03
C ARG A 146 -4.59 -10.21 -23.84
N LEU A 147 -3.42 -9.80 -23.37
CA LEU A 147 -2.84 -10.26 -22.12
C LEU A 147 -3.19 -9.29 -20.99
N ALA A 148 -3.69 -9.81 -19.88
CA ALA A 148 -3.94 -9.07 -18.65
C ALA A 148 -3.01 -9.58 -17.54
N ILE A 149 -2.46 -8.67 -16.74
CA ILE A 149 -1.75 -9.07 -15.52
C ILE A 149 -2.78 -9.13 -14.39
N ARG A 150 -2.87 -10.29 -13.73
CA ARG A 150 -3.79 -10.52 -12.63
C ARG A 150 -3.00 -10.87 -11.37
N PRO A 151 -2.84 -9.91 -10.44
CA PRO A 151 -2.35 -10.20 -9.10
C PRO A 151 -3.26 -11.23 -8.42
N ARG A 152 -2.67 -12.14 -7.63
CA ARG A 152 -3.44 -13.15 -6.89
C ARG A 152 -3.93 -12.60 -5.55
N VAL A 153 -3.20 -11.66 -4.98
CA VAL A 153 -3.47 -11.07 -3.68
C VAL A 153 -3.25 -9.56 -3.69
N LEU A 154 -3.83 -8.85 -2.72
CA LEU A 154 -3.74 -7.39 -2.61
C LEU A 154 -2.29 -6.91 -2.49
N TRP A 155 -1.45 -7.65 -1.77
CA TRP A 155 -0.02 -7.37 -1.65
C TRP A 155 0.69 -7.26 -3.01
N ASP A 156 0.49 -8.24 -3.90
CA ASP A 156 1.10 -8.23 -5.23
C ASP A 156 0.55 -7.10 -6.09
N ALA A 157 -0.74 -6.80 -5.94
CA ALA A 157 -1.39 -5.69 -6.64
C ALA A 157 -0.75 -4.35 -6.26
N MET A 158 -0.48 -4.13 -4.97
CA MET A 158 0.20 -2.92 -4.50
C MET A 158 1.65 -2.82 -5.01
N ARG A 159 2.39 -3.93 -5.05
CA ARG A 159 3.75 -3.96 -5.63
C ARG A 159 3.72 -3.63 -7.13
N LEU A 160 2.73 -4.14 -7.86
CA LEU A 160 2.53 -3.83 -9.27
C LEU A 160 2.16 -2.34 -9.47
N GLN A 161 1.38 -1.75 -8.56
CA GLN A 161 1.10 -0.32 -8.58
C GLN A 161 2.37 0.53 -8.36
N LEU A 162 3.24 0.13 -7.43
CA LEU A 162 4.54 0.76 -7.23
C LEU A 162 5.40 0.68 -8.51
N ALA A 163 5.47 -0.49 -9.15
CA ALA A 163 6.16 -0.66 -10.43
C ALA A 163 5.63 0.29 -11.51
N GLN A 164 4.30 0.40 -11.64
CA GLN A 164 3.67 1.32 -12.58
C GLN A 164 4.00 2.78 -12.29
N SER A 165 3.98 3.18 -11.01
CA SER A 165 4.35 4.54 -10.61
C SER A 165 5.74 4.90 -11.12
N ILE A 166 6.73 4.04 -10.87
CA ILE A 166 8.13 4.24 -11.27
C ILE A 166 8.29 4.28 -12.79
N THR A 167 7.78 3.27 -13.48
CA THR A 167 7.89 3.14 -14.96
C THR A 167 7.17 4.26 -15.70
N SER A 168 6.16 4.88 -15.10
CA SER A 168 5.44 6.03 -15.67
C SER A 168 6.18 7.36 -15.50
N GLY A 169 7.39 7.34 -14.94
CA GLY A 169 8.21 8.53 -14.70
C GLY A 169 7.69 9.39 -13.54
N ARG A 170 6.79 8.87 -12.71
CA ARG A 170 6.40 9.53 -11.46
C ARG A 170 7.58 9.51 -10.50
N ASP A 171 7.64 10.53 -9.69
CA ASP A 171 8.50 10.64 -8.54
C ASP A 171 7.67 10.55 -7.26
N ILE A 172 8.32 10.24 -6.16
CA ILE A 172 7.69 10.17 -4.84
C ILE A 172 8.33 11.27 -3.99
N GLY A 173 7.55 12.32 -3.73
CA GLY A 173 7.94 13.39 -2.81
C GLY A 173 7.35 13.21 -1.42
N GLU A 174 7.88 13.97 -0.48
CA GLU A 174 7.42 14.02 0.90
C GLU A 174 6.82 15.39 1.17
N CYS A 175 5.61 15.43 1.74
CA CYS A 175 4.92 16.70 1.98
C CYS A 175 5.55 17.46 3.15
N LYS A 176 6.02 18.70 2.93
CA LYS A 176 6.60 19.56 3.97
C LYS A 176 5.67 19.88 5.15
N ASN A 177 4.35 19.73 4.99
CA ASN A 177 3.37 20.03 6.04
C ASN A 177 3.03 18.83 6.93
N CYS A 178 2.85 17.65 6.34
CA CYS A 178 2.37 16.46 7.05
C CYS A 178 3.32 15.26 7.02
N GLY A 179 4.46 15.36 6.33
CA GLY A 179 5.41 14.25 6.15
C GLY A 179 4.92 13.15 5.20
N GLU A 180 3.74 13.33 4.61
CA GLU A 180 3.09 12.27 3.86
C GLU A 180 3.67 12.13 2.44
N TRP A 181 4.02 10.91 2.04
CA TRP A 181 4.52 10.62 0.69
C TRP A 181 3.45 10.74 -0.38
N PHE A 182 3.75 11.37 -1.49
CA PHE A 182 2.81 11.55 -2.59
C PHE A 182 3.52 11.52 -3.94
N GLU A 183 2.78 11.15 -4.97
CA GLU A 183 3.31 11.09 -6.33
C GLU A 183 3.43 12.50 -6.93
N ILE A 184 4.54 12.75 -7.61
CA ILE A 184 4.90 14.00 -8.26
C ILE A 184 5.37 13.69 -9.68
N GLY A 185 5.00 14.52 -10.66
CA GLY A 185 5.44 14.33 -12.04
C GLY A 185 4.71 13.17 -12.71
N GLY A 186 4.50 13.26 -14.01
CA GLY A 186 3.67 12.34 -14.78
C GLY A 186 2.66 13.07 -15.64
N ARG A 187 1.95 12.32 -16.48
CA ARG A 187 0.92 12.85 -17.39
C ARG A 187 -0.48 12.53 -16.84
N GLY A 188 -1.31 13.57 -16.64
CA GLY A 188 -2.73 13.45 -16.24
C GLY A 188 -3.22 14.62 -15.40
N ASP A 189 -4.54 14.82 -15.36
CA ASP A 189 -5.19 16.00 -14.75
C ASP A 189 -5.12 16.07 -13.21
N HIS A 190 -4.72 14.97 -12.57
CA HIS A 190 -4.63 14.87 -11.11
C HIS A 190 -3.20 14.68 -10.59
N VAL A 191 -2.19 14.81 -11.46
CA VAL A 191 -0.80 14.63 -11.08
C VAL A 191 -0.19 15.96 -10.62
N ARG A 192 0.48 15.96 -9.46
CA ARG A 192 1.18 17.15 -8.96
C ARG A 192 2.40 17.45 -9.85
N ARG A 193 2.65 18.74 -10.13
CA ARG A 193 3.76 19.18 -10.98
C ARG A 193 5.11 18.79 -10.39
N VAL A 194 6.09 18.50 -11.24
CA VAL A 194 7.50 18.33 -10.82
C VAL A 194 7.92 19.50 -9.94
N GLY A 195 8.51 19.21 -8.77
CA GLY A 195 8.87 20.20 -7.75
C GLY A 195 7.76 20.57 -6.76
N SER A 196 6.62 19.89 -6.77
CA SER A 196 5.58 20.13 -5.76
C SER A 196 6.08 19.72 -4.37
N GLU A 197 5.92 20.61 -3.39
CA GLU A 197 6.37 20.37 -2.01
C GLU A 197 5.24 19.88 -1.08
N PHE A 198 4.01 19.84 -1.59
CA PHE A 198 2.82 19.55 -0.79
C PHE A 198 1.89 18.56 -1.49
N CYS A 199 1.38 17.59 -0.72
CA CYS A 199 0.45 16.58 -1.23
C CYS A 199 -0.94 17.16 -1.58
N SER A 200 -1.32 18.28 -0.98
CA SER A 200 -2.59 18.96 -1.22
C SER A 200 -2.49 20.48 -1.04
N ASP A 201 -3.44 21.21 -1.64
CA ASP A 201 -3.54 22.67 -1.46
C ASP A 201 -3.89 23.03 -0.01
N THR A 202 -4.65 22.17 0.69
CA THR A 202 -4.90 22.30 2.13
C THR A 202 -3.60 22.21 2.95
N CYS A 203 -2.73 21.26 2.63
CA CYS A 203 -1.43 21.14 3.30
C CYS A 203 -0.53 22.36 3.03
N ARG A 204 -0.52 22.86 1.79
CA ARG A 204 0.20 24.10 1.44
C ARG A 204 -0.29 25.30 2.25
N SER A 205 -1.61 25.49 2.33
CA SER A 205 -2.19 26.61 3.08
C SER A 205 -1.90 26.53 4.58
N LYS A 206 -1.99 25.33 5.18
CA LYS A 206 -1.67 25.11 6.61
C LYS A 206 -0.19 25.40 6.91
N PHE A 207 0.72 24.98 6.04
CA PHE A 207 2.15 25.26 6.19
C PHE A 207 2.43 26.76 6.15
N ASN A 208 1.94 27.45 5.12
CA ASN A 208 2.13 28.90 4.98
C ASN A 208 1.53 29.71 6.15
N TYR A 209 0.41 29.24 6.72
CA TYR A 209 -0.20 29.89 7.88
C TYR A 209 0.67 29.75 9.15
N ARG A 210 1.31 28.58 9.35
CA ARG A 210 2.22 28.35 10.48
C ARG A 210 3.47 29.21 10.37
N GLU A 211 4.12 29.22 9.21
CA GLU A 211 5.31 30.03 8.92
C GLU A 211 5.09 31.52 9.20
N LYS A 212 3.94 32.06 8.79
CA LYS A 212 3.59 33.46 9.05
C LYS A 212 3.42 33.78 10.53
N ARG A 213 2.90 32.83 11.33
CA ARG A 213 2.69 33.02 12.77
C ARG A 213 3.97 32.94 13.58
N THR A 214 4.97 32.21 13.11
CA THR A 214 6.29 32.11 13.77
C THR A 214 7.21 33.27 13.42
N ALA A 215 6.93 33.99 12.33
CA ALA A 215 7.69 35.16 11.88
C ALA A 215 7.19 36.49 12.47
N SER A 216 6.11 36.48 13.26
CA SER A 216 5.56 37.64 13.98
C SER A 216 5.88 37.53 15.47
#